data_AF-A0A5D5AQY9-F1
#
_entry.id   AF-A0A5D5AQY9-F1
#
_cell.length_a   1.000
_cell.length_b   1.000
_cell.length_c   1.000
_cell.angle_alpha   90.00
_cell.angle_beta   90.00
_cell.angle_gamma   90.00
#
_symmetry.space_group_name_H-M   'P 1'
#
loop_
_entity.id
_entity.type
_entity.pdbx_description
1 polymer ?
#
loop_
_entity_poly.entity_id
_entity_poly.type
_entity_poly.pdbx_seq_one_letter_code
_entity_poly.pdbx_strand_id
1 'polypeptide(L)'
;MSAVAYTLVVFILLAAVATALFRDVLSAIVVFGAYSLGMAILYTYLLAPDVAMTEAAIGAGVTTILLLLTIARTTRPSTDRLFERVHLPAVVVVGAFVLVLFTLLPDMYAVGDPDAPIWGGGVLAETPSVYYVQNTFADTGAQNAVSAVLASYRGFDTFGEAVVVFAAGVAVLLVLKREVFT
;
A
#
# COMPACT_ATOMS: atom_id res chain seq x y z
N MET A 1 -5.14 15.30 14.78
CA MET A 1 -5.84 14.10 14.24
C MET A 1 -6.85 13.60 15.28
N SER A 2 -7.92 12.92 14.88
CA SER A 2 -8.90 12.37 15.84
C SER A 2 -8.31 11.22 16.65
N ALA A 3 -8.91 10.90 17.81
CA ALA A 3 -8.55 9.74 18.62
C ALA A 3 -8.64 8.42 17.81
N VAL A 4 -9.61 8.33 16.88
CA VAL A 4 -9.77 7.19 15.97
C VAL A 4 -8.54 7.01 15.10
N ALA A 5 -8.03 8.09 14.50
CA ALA A 5 -6.87 8.03 13.62
C ALA A 5 -5.60 7.57 14.37
N TYR A 6 -5.36 8.09 15.58
CA TYR A 6 -4.24 7.63 16.40
C TYR A 6 -4.37 6.16 16.80
N THR A 7 -5.59 5.72 17.13
CA THR A 7 -5.85 4.32 17.49
C THR A 7 -5.59 3.39 16.30
N LEU A 8 -6.02 3.78 15.10
CA LEU A 8 -5.76 3.04 13.86
C LEU A 8 -4.25 2.97 13.56
N VAL A 9 -3.53 4.09 13.67
CA VAL A 9 -2.08 4.12 13.44
C VAL A 9 -1.36 3.20 14.43
N VAL A 10 -1.71 3.24 15.71
CA VAL A 10 -1.13 2.33 16.72
C VAL A 10 -1.44 0.87 16.38
N PHE A 11 -2.69 0.56 16.01
CA PHE A 11 -3.07 -0.78 15.58
C PHE A 11 -2.25 -1.27 14.38
N ILE A 12 -2.10 -0.43 13.35
CA ILE A 12 -1.33 -0.73 12.14
C ILE A 12 0.14 -0.98 12.48
N LEU A 13 0.76 -0.13 13.31
CA LEU A 13 2.15 -0.30 13.73
C LEU A 13 2.35 -1.58 14.54
N LEU A 14 1.44 -1.88 15.47
CA LEU A 14 1.48 -3.11 16.25
C LEU A 14 1.30 -4.34 15.37
N ALA A 15 0.38 -4.30 14.39
CA ALA A 15 0.17 -5.38 13.44
C ALA A 15 1.41 -5.61 12.56
N ALA A 16 2.04 -4.54 12.07
CA ALA A 16 3.28 -4.63 11.28
C ALA A 16 4.42 -5.29 12.07
N VAL A 17 4.62 -4.86 13.33
CA VAL A 17 5.62 -5.47 14.22
C VAL A 17 5.26 -6.92 14.53
N ALA A 18 3.99 -7.22 14.83
CA ALA A 18 3.54 -8.57 15.12
C ALA A 18 3.72 -9.51 13.91
N THR A 19 3.40 -9.08 12.69
CA THR A 19 3.66 -9.83 11.46
C THR A 19 5.14 -10.19 11.31
N ALA A 20 6.05 -9.25 11.61
CA ALA A 20 7.48 -9.50 11.53
C ALA A 20 8.02 -10.41 12.63
N LEU A 21 7.37 -10.43 13.81
CA LEU A 21 7.79 -11.25 14.94
C LEU A 21 7.18 -12.65 14.93
N PHE A 22 6.06 -12.89 14.24
CA PHE A 22 5.44 -14.21 14.22
C PHE A 22 6.25 -15.22 13.42
N ARG A 23 6.46 -16.37 14.04
CA ARG A 23 7.16 -17.51 13.45
C ARG A 23 6.22 -18.44 12.71
N ASP A 24 4.97 -18.48 13.15
CA ASP A 24 3.89 -19.19 12.49
C ASP A 24 3.45 -18.43 11.24
N VAL A 25 3.67 -19.03 10.06
CA VAL A 25 3.33 -18.42 8.77
C VAL A 25 1.83 -18.14 8.64
N LEU A 26 0.95 -18.99 9.17
CA LEU A 26 -0.50 -18.74 9.13
C LEU A 26 -0.86 -17.53 9.99
N SER A 27 -0.32 -17.45 11.21
CA SER A 27 -0.52 -16.28 12.08
C SER A 27 0.03 -15.00 11.45
N ALA A 28 1.21 -15.06 10.81
CA ALA A 28 1.79 -13.93 10.11
C ALA A 28 0.89 -13.46 8.94
N ILE A 29 0.32 -14.38 8.16
CA ILE A 29 -0.63 -14.06 7.07
C ILE A 29 -1.89 -13.40 7.60
N VAL A 30 -2.49 -13.95 8.67
CA VAL A 30 -3.72 -13.39 9.26
C VAL A 30 -3.49 -11.98 9.79
N VAL A 31 -2.38 -11.75 10.49
CA VAL A 31 -2.07 -10.43 11.05
C VAL A 31 -1.64 -9.43 9.97
N PHE A 32 -0.98 -9.91 8.90
CA PHE A 32 -0.70 -9.10 7.71
C PHE A 32 -1.99 -8.66 7.00
N GLY A 33 -3.00 -9.53 6.90
CA GLY A 33 -4.32 -9.17 6.39
C GLY A 33 -5.02 -8.13 7.27
N ALA A 34 -4.92 -8.26 8.60
CA ALA A 34 -5.45 -7.26 9.55
C ALA A 34 -4.74 -5.91 9.43
N TYR A 35 -3.42 -5.90 9.24
CA TYR A 35 -2.64 -4.70 8.93
C TYR A 35 -3.17 -4.00 7.67
N SER A 36 -3.34 -4.74 6.56
CA SER A 36 -3.81 -4.19 5.29
C SER A 36 -5.25 -3.66 5.40
N LEU A 37 -6.15 -4.36 6.11
CA LEU A 37 -7.49 -3.85 6.39
C LEU A 37 -7.44 -2.54 7.22
N GLY A 38 -6.54 -2.47 8.21
CA GLY A 38 -6.30 -1.25 8.99
C GLY A 38 -5.86 -0.07 8.09
N MET A 39 -4.95 -0.32 7.14
CA MET A 39 -4.53 0.66 6.14
C MET A 39 -5.69 1.12 5.24
N ALA A 40 -6.54 0.22 4.75
CA ALA A 40 -7.71 0.57 3.96
C ALA A 40 -8.69 1.49 4.73
N ILE A 41 -8.91 1.21 6.02
CA ILE A 41 -9.73 2.06 6.89
C ILE A 41 -9.06 3.43 7.08
N LEU A 42 -7.74 3.49 7.28
CA LEU A 42 -7.00 4.74 7.39
C LEU A 42 -7.09 5.57 6.11
N TYR A 43 -6.98 4.97 4.91
CA TYR A 43 -7.16 5.67 3.64
C TYR A 43 -8.58 6.21 3.47
N THR A 44 -9.59 5.44 3.88
CA THR A 44 -10.98 5.92 3.90
C THR A 44 -11.12 7.14 4.82
N TYR A 45 -10.50 7.08 6.01
CA TYR A 45 -10.49 8.21 6.95
C TYR A 45 -9.78 9.45 6.38
N LEU A 46 -8.74 9.25 5.56
CA LEU A 46 -8.00 10.30 4.85
C LEU A 46 -8.69 10.76 3.55
N LEU A 47 -9.96 10.39 3.33
CA LEU A 47 -10.74 10.77 2.15
C LEU A 47 -10.16 10.27 0.82
N ALA A 48 -9.47 9.12 0.84
CA ALA A 48 -8.95 8.43 -0.33
C ALA A 48 -9.70 7.11 -0.58
N PRO A 49 -10.99 7.14 -1.00
CA PRO A 49 -11.82 5.95 -1.13
C PRO A 49 -11.33 4.98 -2.22
N ASP A 50 -10.82 5.48 -3.35
CA ASP A 50 -10.33 4.64 -4.44
C ASP A 50 -9.11 3.81 -4.00
N VAL A 51 -8.15 4.46 -3.33
CA VAL A 51 -6.97 3.80 -2.74
C VAL A 51 -7.39 2.80 -1.66
N ALA A 52 -8.38 3.17 -0.82
CA ALA A 52 -8.91 2.28 0.21
C ALA A 52 -9.56 1.01 -0.38
N MET A 53 -10.34 1.14 -1.45
CA MET A 53 -10.96 0.00 -2.12
C MET A 53 -9.89 -0.92 -2.75
N THR A 54 -8.86 -0.36 -3.37
CA THR A 54 -7.76 -1.18 -3.92
C THR A 54 -6.97 -1.89 -2.84
N GLU A 55 -6.70 -1.23 -1.71
CA GLU A 55 -5.98 -1.83 -0.58
C GLU A 55 -6.80 -2.96 0.06
N ALA A 56 -8.10 -2.75 0.27
CA ALA A 56 -8.99 -3.77 0.80
C ALA A 56 -9.11 -4.99 -0.13
N ALA A 57 -9.25 -4.76 -1.44
CA ALA A 57 -9.41 -5.83 -2.42
C ALA A 57 -8.11 -6.61 -2.64
N ILE A 58 -7.00 -5.91 -2.88
CA ILE A 58 -5.72 -6.52 -3.26
C ILE A 58 -4.94 -6.95 -2.01
N GLY A 59 -4.67 -6.01 -1.10
CA GLY A 59 -3.84 -6.26 0.08
C GLY A 59 -4.52 -7.22 1.06
N ALA A 60 -5.71 -6.86 1.56
CA ALA A 60 -6.40 -7.68 2.54
C ALA A 60 -7.07 -8.92 1.91
N GLY A 61 -7.58 -8.80 0.68
CA GLY A 61 -8.27 -9.88 -0.03
C GLY A 61 -7.34 -10.83 -0.78
N VAL A 62 -6.90 -10.42 -1.98
CA VAL A 62 -6.19 -11.29 -2.92
C VAL A 62 -4.86 -11.79 -2.35
N THR A 63 -4.02 -10.93 -1.78
CA THR A 63 -2.72 -11.33 -1.23
C THR A 63 -2.88 -12.33 -0.09
N THR A 64 -3.82 -12.11 0.83
CA THR A 64 -4.12 -13.07 1.90
C THR A 64 -4.51 -14.43 1.33
N ILE A 65 -5.42 -14.48 0.35
CA ILE A 65 -5.84 -15.73 -0.29
C ILE A 65 -4.66 -16.42 -0.98
N LEU A 66 -3.83 -15.69 -1.74
CA LEU A 66 -2.67 -16.25 -2.43
C LEU A 66 -1.64 -16.82 -1.45
N LEU A 67 -1.37 -16.12 -0.35
CA LEU A 67 -0.48 -16.60 0.70
C LEU A 67 -1.05 -17.85 1.40
N LEU A 68 -2.35 -17.87 1.71
CA LEU A 68 -3.03 -19.04 2.28
C LEU A 68 -2.99 -20.25 1.34
N LEU A 69 -3.24 -20.05 0.04
CA LEU A 69 -3.12 -21.11 -0.98
C LEU A 69 -1.69 -21.62 -1.08
N THR A 70 -0.70 -20.73 -1.00
CA THR A 70 0.72 -21.09 -1.04
C THR A 70 1.08 -21.98 0.15
N ILE A 71 0.67 -21.62 1.37
CA ILE A 71 0.95 -22.46 2.55
C ILE A 71 0.14 -23.77 2.55
N ALA A 72 -1.06 -23.78 1.97
CA ALA A 72 -1.86 -24.99 1.81
C ALA A 72 -1.23 -26.00 0.84
N ARG A 73 -0.37 -25.52 -0.07
CA ARG A 73 0.34 -26.33 -1.07
C ARG A 73 1.83 -26.53 -0.78
N THR A 74 2.33 -26.03 0.33
CA THR A 74 3.73 -26.18 0.75
C THR A 74 3.83 -26.84 2.12
N THR A 75 5.02 -27.31 2.49
CA THR A 75 5.26 -27.88 3.81
C THR A 75 5.42 -26.76 4.83
N ARG A 76 4.59 -26.78 5.86
CA ARG A 76 4.72 -25.89 7.01
C ARG A 76 5.45 -26.62 8.15
N PRO A 77 6.63 -26.19 8.58
CA PRO A 77 7.26 -26.73 9.77
C PRO A 77 6.39 -26.45 11.00
N SER A 78 6.07 -27.50 11.78
CA SER A 78 5.45 -27.31 13.09
C SER A 78 6.41 -26.52 13.97
N THR A 79 5.93 -25.40 14.49
CA THR A 79 6.76 -24.51 15.29
C THR A 79 6.12 -24.34 16.66
N ASP A 80 6.81 -24.80 17.71
CA ASP A 80 6.33 -24.67 19.09
C ASP A 80 6.50 -23.26 19.67
N ARG A 81 7.09 -22.33 18.90
CA ARG A 81 7.32 -20.94 19.30
C ARG A 81 6.44 -20.02 18.48
N LEU A 82 5.74 -19.12 19.15
CA LEU A 82 4.95 -18.09 18.48
C LEU A 82 5.84 -17.01 17.84
N PHE A 83 6.99 -16.69 18.45
CA PHE A 83 7.86 -15.60 18.03
C PHE A 83 9.22 -16.07 17.48
N GLU A 84 9.70 -15.37 16.46
CA GLU A 84 11.01 -15.55 15.84
C GLU A 84 12.11 -14.82 16.62
N ARG A 85 13.36 -15.26 16.49
CA ARG A 85 14.50 -14.57 17.13
C ARG A 85 14.85 -13.31 16.34
N VAL A 86 15.10 -12.23 17.05
CA VAL A 86 15.50 -10.95 16.44
C VAL A 86 16.89 -11.12 15.80
N HIS A 87 16.95 -10.99 14.47
CA HIS A 87 18.21 -11.07 13.73
C HIS A 87 18.90 -9.69 13.73
N LEU A 88 19.93 -9.53 14.55
CA LEU A 88 20.60 -8.25 14.79
C LEU A 88 21.07 -7.55 13.48
N PRO A 89 21.71 -8.25 12.51
CA PRO A 89 22.08 -7.60 11.24
C PRO A 89 20.88 -7.09 10.44
N ALA A 90 19.75 -7.80 10.46
CA ALA A 90 18.54 -7.37 9.75
C ALA A 90 17.96 -6.12 10.41
N VAL A 91 17.94 -6.08 11.75
CA VAL A 91 17.52 -4.88 12.50
C VAL A 91 18.43 -3.69 12.22
N VAL A 92 19.74 -3.90 12.13
CA VAL A 92 20.67 -2.82 11.79
C VAL A 92 20.42 -2.28 10.39
N VAL A 93 20.23 -3.15 9.39
CA VAL A 93 19.97 -2.73 8.00
C VAL A 93 18.62 -1.99 7.89
N VAL A 94 17.55 -2.57 8.45
CA VAL A 94 16.22 -1.92 8.43
C VAL A 94 16.23 -0.63 9.24
N GLY A 95 16.88 -0.62 10.41
CA GLY A 95 17.01 0.56 11.25
C GLY A 95 17.80 1.67 10.57
N ALA A 96 18.87 1.36 9.84
CA ALA A 96 19.62 2.34 9.06
C ALA A 96 18.78 2.91 7.92
N PHE A 97 18.03 2.07 7.20
CA PHE A 97 17.12 2.53 6.15
C PHE A 97 16.02 3.45 6.70
N VAL A 98 15.39 3.04 7.81
CA VAL A 98 14.37 3.85 8.49
C VAL A 98 14.96 5.18 8.99
N LEU A 99 16.17 5.18 9.53
CA LEU A 99 16.87 6.41 9.95
C LEU A 99 17.08 7.36 8.77
N VAL A 100 17.49 6.84 7.61
CA VAL A 100 17.62 7.65 6.38
C VAL A 100 16.26 8.24 6.00
N LEU A 101 15.18 7.47 6.03
CA LEU A 101 13.83 8.02 5.77
C LEU A 101 13.44 9.10 6.79
N PHE A 102 13.81 8.94 8.06
CA PHE A 102 13.57 9.95 9.10
C PHE A 102 14.29 11.28 8.81
N THR A 103 15.44 11.26 8.12
CA THR A 103 16.13 12.50 7.73
C THR A 103 15.37 13.30 6.67
N LEU A 104 14.43 12.68 5.95
CA LEU A 104 13.59 13.35 4.94
C LEU A 104 12.31 13.95 5.54
N LEU A 105 11.91 13.57 6.76
CA LEU A 105 10.70 14.09 7.40
C LEU A 105 10.69 15.62 7.59
N PRO A 106 11.80 16.30 7.94
CA PRO A 106 11.81 17.75 8.08
C PRO A 106 11.49 18.50 6.78
N ASP A 107 11.73 17.89 5.61
CA ASP A 107 11.45 18.48 4.30
C ASP A 107 9.99 18.24 3.85
N MET A 108 9.23 17.43 4.57
CA MET A 108 7.83 17.16 4.27
C MET A 108 6.90 18.13 5.01
N TYR A 109 5.91 18.65 4.28
CA TYR A 109 4.84 19.42 4.89
C TYR A 109 3.95 18.55 5.76
N ALA A 110 3.44 19.12 6.85
CA ALA A 110 2.48 18.42 7.69
C ALA A 110 1.21 18.08 6.90
N VAL A 111 0.57 16.96 7.23
CA VAL A 111 -0.68 16.56 6.58
C VAL A 111 -1.75 17.63 6.82
N GLY A 112 -2.29 18.20 5.75
CA GLY A 112 -3.30 19.26 5.81
C GLY A 112 -2.74 20.66 6.07
N ASP A 113 -1.41 20.86 5.97
CA ASP A 113 -0.79 22.18 6.03
C ASP A 113 -1.35 23.07 4.90
N PRO A 114 -1.99 24.21 5.22
CA PRO A 114 -2.52 25.14 4.22
C PRO A 114 -1.44 25.78 3.35
N ASP A 115 -0.20 25.88 3.85
CA ASP A 115 0.92 26.51 3.15
C ASP A 115 1.70 25.49 2.30
N ALA A 116 1.24 24.24 2.22
CA ALA A 116 1.85 23.23 1.39
C ALA A 116 1.77 23.60 -0.11
N PRO A 117 2.86 23.45 -0.88
CA PRO A 117 2.91 23.83 -2.31
C PRO A 117 1.81 23.19 -3.16
N ILE A 118 1.29 22.03 -2.76
CA ILE A 118 0.24 21.30 -3.47
C ILE A 118 -1.06 22.10 -3.65
N TRP A 119 -1.37 23.03 -2.74
CA TRP A 119 -2.60 23.83 -2.78
C TRP A 119 -2.53 25.02 -3.74
N GLY A 120 -1.36 25.30 -4.31
CA GLY A 120 -1.13 26.50 -5.11
C GLY A 120 -0.85 27.71 -4.21
N GLY A 121 0.39 28.21 -4.29
CA GLY A 121 0.88 29.34 -3.50
C GLY A 121 2.39 29.52 -3.70
N GLY A 122 2.85 30.75 -3.91
CA GLY A 122 4.25 31.07 -4.21
C GLY A 122 4.56 31.19 -5.72
N VAL A 123 5.57 30.44 -6.21
CA VAL A 123 6.15 30.56 -7.57
C VAL A 123 5.28 29.92 -8.68
N LEU A 124 4.41 28.98 -8.32
CA LEU A 124 3.50 28.30 -9.25
C LEU A 124 2.07 28.78 -8.99
N ALA A 125 1.47 29.43 -10.01
CA ALA A 125 0.09 29.91 -9.95
C ALA A 125 -0.94 28.76 -9.92
N GLU A 126 -0.58 27.61 -10.49
CA GLU A 126 -1.40 26.39 -10.51
C GLU A 126 -0.52 25.16 -10.27
N THR A 127 -1.04 24.20 -9.50
CA THR A 127 -0.45 22.87 -9.36
C THR A 127 -1.27 21.84 -10.11
N PRO A 128 -0.68 20.70 -10.53
CA PRO A 128 -1.44 19.61 -11.14
C PRO A 128 -2.62 19.15 -10.28
N SER A 129 -2.46 19.11 -8.95
CA SER A 129 -3.53 18.72 -8.02
C SER A 129 -4.74 19.66 -8.09
N VAL A 130 -4.50 20.98 -8.07
CA VAL A 130 -5.57 21.98 -8.19
C VAL A 130 -6.20 21.92 -9.59
N TYR A 131 -5.38 21.83 -10.63
CA TYR A 131 -5.85 21.76 -12.01
C TYR A 131 -6.74 20.53 -12.23
N TYR A 132 -6.35 19.34 -11.77
CA TYR A 132 -7.13 18.13 -11.91
C TYR A 132 -8.48 18.25 -11.22
N VAL A 133 -8.53 18.77 -9.99
CA VAL A 133 -9.80 18.93 -9.25
C VAL A 133 -10.76 19.88 -9.98
N GLN A 134 -10.23 20.95 -10.61
CA GLN A 134 -11.05 21.96 -11.26
C GLN A 134 -11.49 21.58 -12.69
N ASN A 135 -10.63 20.91 -13.45
CA ASN A 135 -10.82 20.71 -14.89
C ASN A 135 -11.18 19.27 -15.28
N THR A 136 -11.18 18.31 -14.34
CA THR A 136 -11.46 16.88 -14.61
C THR A 136 -12.67 16.67 -15.53
N PHE A 137 -13.81 17.27 -15.20
CA PHE A 137 -15.03 17.03 -15.95
C PHE A 137 -14.98 17.66 -17.34
N ALA A 138 -14.40 18.85 -17.46
CA ALA A 138 -14.28 19.57 -18.73
C ALA A 138 -13.33 18.85 -19.70
N ASP A 139 -12.21 18.32 -19.19
CA ASP A 139 -11.17 17.70 -20.01
C ASP A 139 -11.49 16.25 -20.39
N THR A 140 -12.14 15.50 -19.49
CA THR A 140 -12.28 14.04 -19.61
C THR A 140 -13.72 13.54 -19.63
N GLY A 141 -14.69 14.36 -19.22
CA GLY A 141 -16.08 13.95 -19.01
C GLY A 141 -16.31 13.02 -17.80
N ALA A 142 -15.25 12.63 -17.08
CA ALA A 142 -15.35 11.78 -15.89
C ALA A 142 -15.75 12.62 -14.66
N GLN A 143 -16.53 12.02 -13.75
CA GLN A 143 -16.90 12.66 -12.48
C GLN A 143 -15.89 12.39 -11.36
N ASN A 144 -15.18 11.26 -11.42
CA ASN A 144 -14.18 10.89 -10.45
C ASN A 144 -12.80 11.40 -10.90
N ALA A 145 -12.25 12.37 -10.15
CA ALA A 145 -10.94 12.96 -10.40
C ALA A 145 -9.79 11.95 -10.34
N VAL A 146 -9.82 10.98 -9.42
CA VAL A 146 -8.77 9.95 -9.31
C VAL A 146 -8.77 9.05 -10.55
N SER A 147 -9.96 8.60 -10.97
CA SER A 147 -10.10 7.80 -12.20
C SER A 147 -9.68 8.59 -13.44
N ALA A 148 -10.01 9.88 -13.52
CA ALA A 148 -9.57 10.76 -14.60
C ALA A 148 -8.04 10.94 -14.63
N VAL A 149 -7.41 11.10 -13.47
CA VAL A 149 -5.95 11.16 -13.36
C VAL A 149 -5.33 9.86 -13.85
N LEU A 150 -5.78 8.71 -13.36
CA LEU A 150 -5.20 7.42 -13.73
C LEU A 150 -5.44 7.06 -15.20
N ALA A 151 -6.62 7.32 -15.75
CA ALA A 151 -6.97 6.88 -17.11
C ALA A 151 -6.67 7.92 -18.20
N SER A 152 -6.78 9.22 -17.89
CA SER A 152 -6.67 10.30 -18.88
C SER A 152 -5.40 11.11 -18.70
N TYR A 153 -5.24 11.86 -17.59
CA TYR A 153 -4.10 12.77 -17.42
C TYR A 153 -2.75 12.04 -17.32
N ARG A 154 -2.73 10.90 -16.62
CA ARG A 154 -1.55 10.05 -16.40
C ARG A 154 -1.78 8.61 -16.87
N GLY A 155 -2.56 8.46 -17.94
CA GLY A 155 -2.87 7.17 -18.56
C GLY A 155 -1.63 6.35 -18.95
N PHE A 156 -0.53 7.03 -19.27
CA PHE A 156 0.72 6.34 -19.64
C PHE A 156 1.37 5.61 -18.45
N ASP A 157 1.24 6.15 -17.23
CA ASP A 157 1.77 5.50 -16.03
C ASP A 157 0.94 4.24 -15.69
N THR A 158 -0.40 4.36 -15.76
CA THR A 158 -1.33 3.22 -15.59
C THR A 158 -1.13 2.16 -16.68
N PHE A 159 -0.81 2.56 -17.91
CA PHE A 159 -0.45 1.61 -18.97
C PHE A 159 0.84 0.85 -18.60
N GLY A 160 1.85 1.53 -18.06
CA GLY A 160 3.05 0.91 -17.52
C GLY A 160 2.75 -0.09 -16.41
N GLU A 161 1.89 0.27 -15.45
CA GLU A 161 1.42 -0.63 -14.39
C GLU A 161 0.73 -1.88 -14.96
N ALA A 162 -0.14 -1.71 -15.96
CA ALA A 162 -0.81 -2.84 -16.63
C ALA A 162 0.19 -3.78 -17.31
N VAL A 163 1.24 -3.25 -17.95
CA VAL A 163 2.32 -4.05 -18.53
C VAL A 163 3.06 -4.84 -17.46
N VAL A 164 3.35 -4.25 -16.30
CA VAL A 164 4.00 -4.94 -15.18
C VAL A 164 3.13 -6.07 -14.64
N VAL A 165 1.84 -5.84 -14.42
CA VAL A 165 0.90 -6.88 -13.95
C VAL A 165 0.78 -8.02 -14.97
N PHE A 166 0.70 -7.69 -16.25
CA PHE A 166 0.69 -8.69 -17.33
C PHE A 166 1.98 -9.51 -17.34
N ALA A 167 3.15 -8.86 -17.25
CA ALA A 167 4.44 -9.54 -17.21
C ALA A 167 4.56 -10.45 -15.97
N ALA A 168 4.09 -10.01 -14.81
CA ALA A 168 4.03 -10.83 -13.60
C ALA A 168 3.15 -12.07 -13.81
N GLY A 169 1.98 -11.91 -14.44
CA GLY A 169 1.11 -13.03 -14.81
C GLY A 169 1.80 -14.03 -15.73
N VAL A 170 2.46 -13.57 -16.80
CA VAL A 170 3.24 -14.43 -17.72
C VAL A 170 4.37 -15.13 -16.98
N ALA A 171 5.10 -14.42 -16.10
CA ALA A 171 6.17 -15.00 -15.31
C ALA A 171 5.66 -16.12 -14.39
N VAL A 172 4.50 -15.96 -13.76
CA VAL A 172 3.86 -17.02 -12.96
C VAL A 172 3.55 -18.25 -13.81
N LEU A 173 2.96 -18.07 -15.00
CA LEU A 173 2.68 -19.19 -15.92
C LEU A 173 3.95 -19.92 -16.35
N LEU A 174 5.02 -19.19 -16.68
CA LEU A 174 6.32 -19.77 -17.05
C LEU A 174 6.95 -20.57 -15.89
N VAL A 175 6.94 -20.01 -14.68
CA VAL A 175 7.47 -20.69 -13.48
C VAL A 175 6.67 -21.96 -13.17
N LEU A 176 5.34 -21.89 -13.29
CA LEU A 176 4.46 -23.04 -13.06
C LEU A 176 4.38 -24.01 -14.25
N LYS A 177 5.06 -23.70 -15.38
CA LYS A 177 5.01 -24.45 -16.64
C LYS A 177 3.56 -24.71 -17.09
N ARG A 178 2.74 -23.67 -17.05
CA ARG A 178 1.33 -23.70 -17.47
C ARG A 178 1.09 -22.75 -18.64
N GLU A 179 0.08 -23.06 -19.44
CA GLU A 179 -0.34 -22.24 -20.58
C GLU A 179 -1.56 -21.37 -20.26
N VAL A 180 -2.31 -21.69 -19.19
CA VAL A 180 -3.54 -20.99 -18.78
C VAL A 180 -3.65 -20.88 -17.26
N PHE A 181 -4.35 -19.83 -16.79
CA PHE A 181 -4.74 -19.64 -15.39
C PHE A 181 -6.00 -20.46 -15.09
N THR A 182 -5.84 -21.76 -14.85
CA THR A 182 -6.91 -22.66 -14.38
C THR A 182 -6.74 -23.07 -12.93
#